data_AF-A0A7X5R458-F1
#
_entry.id   AF-A0A7X5R458-F1
#
_cell.length_a   1.000
_cell.length_b   1.000
_cell.length_c   1.000
_cell.angle_alpha   90.00
_cell.angle_beta   90.00
_cell.angle_gamma   90.00
#
_symmetry.space_group_name_H-M   'P 1'
#
loop_
_entity.id
_entity.type
_entity.pdbx_description
1 polymer ?
#
loop_
_entity_poly.entity_id
_entity_poly.type
_entity_poly.pdbx_seq_one_letter_code
_entity_poly.pdbx_strand_id
1 'polypeptide(L)'
;MTLLNRGPSSHGPIRRVLAGACASLLLAAAATVLTASIGPASPASAAGNVSVTVEGRADLVGVADPTYLTTLRLSGTGFQSVVNGFGGIYVLFGWVSGPGWEPSQGGITGSNYRYVPDDEVNPVGYANFVTFPGSSTAYAANGGELAADGTWSTTMSVPGAVFTSLDREGNPGEVNCLQVQCGIITVGAHGVKNANNETFTPVSFTDLYGDTGVAGASGAVLPAPAELVEVPVPTPSSTTITEEKTEVVQAKAAESGDEQLIGILLWVIVGVGVLVVGAIAFLVWAVLSSRKKAAVTLGSLQPGNVDTSPPVPASEPVDAGPTP
;
A
#
# COMPACT_ATOMS: atom_id res chain seq x y z
N MET A 1 58.86 16.38 65.85
CA MET A 1 59.96 15.39 65.73
C MET A 1 59.85 14.81 64.34
N THR A 2 60.74 14.98 63.36
CA THR A 2 62.18 15.27 63.30
C THR A 2 62.44 15.68 61.84
N LEU A 3 62.76 16.94 61.55
CA LEU A 3 64.11 17.47 61.22
C LEU A 3 64.83 16.85 59.99
N LEU A 4 65.15 17.77 59.05
CA LEU A 4 66.38 17.92 58.26
C LEU A 4 66.64 16.94 57.10
N ASN A 5 66.61 17.40 55.84
CA ASN A 5 67.58 18.25 55.13
C ASN A 5 68.73 17.44 54.49
N ARG A 6 68.84 17.52 53.16
CA ARG A 6 70.09 17.47 52.38
C ARG A 6 69.80 17.79 50.90
N GLY A 7 70.15 19.01 50.46
CA GLY A 7 70.83 19.19 49.16
C GLY A 7 72.35 19.14 49.39
N PRO A 8 73.23 19.59 48.47
CA PRO A 8 73.06 20.01 47.07
C PRO A 8 74.15 19.44 46.10
N SER A 9 73.99 19.60 44.77
CA SER A 9 75.10 19.63 43.76
C SER A 9 74.49 19.76 42.35
N SER A 10 74.52 20.92 41.67
CA SER A 10 75.60 21.69 41.00
C SER A 10 75.89 21.26 39.54
N HIS A 11 76.12 22.29 38.71
CA HIS A 11 76.51 22.30 37.28
C HIS A 11 75.35 22.08 36.30
N GLY A 12 75.04 22.92 35.33
CA GLY A 12 75.66 24.11 34.75
C GLY A 12 74.81 24.46 33.51
N PRO A 13 74.96 25.68 32.96
CA PRO A 13 74.05 26.26 31.97
C PRO A 13 74.27 25.63 30.58
N ILE A 14 73.39 25.93 29.62
CA ILE A 14 73.46 25.65 28.16
C ILE A 14 72.26 24.80 27.73
N ARG A 15 71.13 25.48 27.49
CA ARG A 15 70.42 25.48 26.20
C ARG A 15 69.09 26.20 26.36
N ARG A 16 69.16 27.52 26.19
CA ARG A 16 68.12 28.26 25.49
C ARG A 16 67.85 27.55 24.15
N VAL A 17 66.62 27.65 23.68
CA VAL A 17 66.09 27.10 22.43
C VAL A 17 65.61 25.65 22.54
N LEU A 18 64.41 25.47 23.11
CA LEU A 18 63.38 24.50 22.68
C LEU A 18 62.10 24.65 23.54
N ALA A 19 61.68 25.88 23.81
CA ALA A 19 60.33 26.18 24.29
C ALA A 19 59.57 26.77 23.10
N GLY A 20 58.87 25.94 22.34
CA GLY A 20 58.10 26.43 21.20
C GLY A 20 57.62 25.42 20.16
N ALA A 21 57.53 24.12 20.47
CA ALA A 21 57.07 23.14 19.47
C ALA A 21 56.26 21.94 19.98
N CYS A 22 55.74 21.96 21.23
CA CYS A 22 54.89 20.87 21.74
C CYS A 22 53.55 21.31 22.33
N ALA A 23 53.14 22.57 22.16
CA ALA A 23 51.86 23.08 22.64
C ALA A 23 50.90 23.50 21.50
N SER A 24 51.09 22.94 20.30
CA SER A 24 50.22 23.22 19.15
C SER A 24 49.65 21.96 18.49
N LEU A 25 49.93 20.76 19.03
CA LEU A 25 49.42 19.49 18.49
C LEU A 25 48.29 18.84 19.32
N LEU A 26 47.82 19.49 20.39
CA LEU A 26 46.70 18.99 21.22
C LEU A 26 45.45 19.89 21.19
N LEU A 27 45.47 20.99 20.43
CA LEU A 27 44.28 21.83 20.19
C LEU A 27 43.75 21.75 18.74
N ALA A 28 44.32 20.85 17.92
CA ALA A 28 43.90 20.60 16.54
C ALA A 28 43.16 19.26 16.35
N ALA A 29 42.92 18.50 17.42
CA ALA A 29 42.23 17.21 17.38
C ALA A 29 40.78 17.25 17.93
N ALA A 30 40.32 18.40 18.43
CA ALA A 30 38.96 18.57 18.95
C ALA A 30 38.01 19.33 18.00
N ALA A 31 38.48 19.76 16.83
CA ALA A 31 37.70 20.55 15.87
C ALA A 31 37.29 19.78 14.59
N THR A 32 37.60 18.48 14.48
CA THR A 32 37.48 17.69 13.24
C THR A 32 36.56 16.46 13.36
N VAL A 33 35.64 16.43 14.33
CA VAL A 33 34.64 15.32 14.48
C VAL A 33 33.17 15.82 14.41
N LEU A 34 32.91 17.07 14.03
CA LEU A 34 31.53 17.61 13.95
C LEU A 34 31.02 17.92 12.53
N THR A 35 31.62 17.33 11.50
CA THR A 35 31.21 17.56 10.09
C THR A 35 30.74 16.30 9.37
N ALA A 36 30.28 15.27 10.09
CA ALA A 36 29.82 14.02 9.50
C ALA A 36 28.34 13.77 9.84
N SER A 37 27.43 14.42 9.09
CA SER A 37 26.15 13.88 8.61
C SER A 37 25.15 14.99 8.22
N ILE A 38 25.51 15.87 7.28
CA ILE A 38 24.50 16.60 6.50
C ILE A 38 24.30 15.80 5.22
N GLY A 39 23.61 14.65 5.34
CA GLY A 39 22.98 14.04 4.18
C GLY A 39 21.87 14.97 3.67
N PRO A 40 21.43 14.85 2.41
CA PRO A 40 20.19 15.50 2.01
C PRO A 40 19.10 15.08 2.99
N ALA A 41 18.49 16.04 3.68
CA ALA A 41 17.30 15.76 4.46
C ALA A 41 16.32 15.09 3.48
N SER A 42 15.89 13.87 3.78
CA SER A 42 14.74 13.30 3.10
C SER A 42 13.64 14.36 3.17
N PRO A 43 12.96 14.68 2.04
CA PRO A 43 11.88 15.66 2.09
C PRO A 43 10.96 15.23 3.22
N ALA A 44 10.71 16.15 4.15
CA ALA A 44 9.75 15.92 5.20
C ALA A 44 8.39 15.80 4.51
N SER A 45 8.00 14.56 4.19
CA SER A 45 6.64 14.28 3.76
C SER A 45 5.77 14.55 4.97
N ALA A 46 4.97 15.60 4.91
CA ALA A 46 3.87 15.74 5.86
C ALA A 46 3.05 14.45 5.79
N ALA A 47 2.62 13.92 6.93
CA ALA A 47 1.70 12.80 6.94
C ALA A 47 0.47 13.18 6.11
N GLY A 48 0.01 12.27 5.25
CA GLY A 48 -1.14 12.52 4.39
C GLY A 48 -2.33 13.00 5.22
N ASN A 49 -3.01 14.04 4.74
CA ASN A 49 -4.21 14.58 5.36
C ASN A 49 -5.30 14.78 4.32
N VAL A 50 -6.54 14.45 4.68
CA VAL A 50 -7.72 14.69 3.84
C VAL A 50 -8.64 15.68 4.55
N SER A 51 -8.97 16.77 3.88
CA SER A 51 -10.06 17.67 4.29
C SER A 51 -11.37 17.18 3.69
N VAL A 52 -12.43 17.14 4.51
CA VAL A 52 -13.75 16.64 4.13
C VAL A 52 -14.77 17.74 4.38
N THR A 53 -15.51 18.15 3.35
CA THR A 53 -16.64 19.08 3.49
C THR A 53 -17.84 18.59 2.70
N VAL A 54 -19.06 18.98 3.10
CA VAL A 54 -20.26 18.74 2.27
C VAL A 54 -20.20 19.61 1.02
N GLU A 55 -20.51 19.04 -0.14
CA GLU A 55 -20.54 19.79 -1.40
C GLU A 55 -21.55 20.95 -1.32
N GLY A 56 -21.10 22.15 -1.70
CA GLY A 56 -21.90 23.37 -1.59
C GLY A 56 -22.05 23.95 -0.18
N ARG A 57 -21.55 23.28 0.87
CA ARG A 57 -21.61 23.71 2.28
C ARG A 57 -20.27 23.50 2.99
N ALA A 58 -19.31 24.37 2.71
CA ALA A 58 -17.94 24.29 3.23
C ALA A 58 -17.84 24.48 4.77
N ASP A 59 -18.87 25.04 5.39
CA ASP A 59 -19.03 25.15 6.85
C ASP A 59 -19.28 23.80 7.53
N LEU A 60 -19.76 22.80 6.78
CA LEU A 60 -20.02 21.45 7.27
C LEU A 60 -18.82 20.55 7.01
N VAL A 61 -17.93 20.50 8.00
CA VAL A 61 -16.65 19.79 7.94
C VAL A 61 -16.76 18.42 8.58
N GLY A 62 -16.29 17.38 7.89
CA GLY A 62 -16.16 16.03 8.44
C GLY A 62 -17.49 15.41 8.87
N VAL A 63 -18.59 15.79 8.22
CA VAL A 63 -19.94 15.28 8.52
C VAL A 63 -20.64 14.74 7.29
N ALA A 64 -21.52 13.75 7.49
CA ALA A 64 -22.44 13.21 6.49
C ALA A 64 -23.83 12.98 7.09
N ASP A 65 -24.84 12.86 6.24
CA ASP A 65 -26.20 12.53 6.65
C ASP A 65 -26.34 11.03 6.97
N PRO A 66 -27.03 10.64 8.07
CA PRO A 66 -27.17 9.24 8.43
C PRO A 66 -28.11 8.45 7.52
N THR A 67 -29.03 9.12 6.82
CA THR A 67 -30.15 8.49 6.09
C THR A 67 -30.06 8.72 4.58
N TYR A 68 -29.66 9.92 4.18
CA TYR A 68 -29.67 10.36 2.78
C TYR A 68 -28.27 10.39 2.19
N LEU A 69 -28.21 10.25 0.86
CA LEU A 69 -26.98 10.39 0.10
C LEU A 69 -26.36 11.77 0.37
N THR A 70 -25.11 11.79 0.82
CA THR A 70 -24.34 13.02 1.00
C THR A 70 -23.20 13.05 0.00
N THR A 71 -23.12 14.11 -0.82
CA THR A 71 -21.94 14.35 -1.65
C THR A 71 -20.91 15.16 -0.87
N LEU A 72 -19.72 14.59 -0.73
CA LEU A 72 -18.57 15.20 -0.07
C LEU A 72 -17.60 15.75 -1.11
N ARG A 73 -16.99 16.89 -0.79
CA ARG A 73 -15.79 17.43 -1.44
C ARG A 73 -14.59 17.03 -0.60
N LEU A 74 -13.63 16.37 -1.24
CA LEU A 74 -12.42 15.88 -0.61
C LEU A 74 -11.21 16.59 -1.22
N SER A 75 -10.26 16.98 -0.37
CA SER A 75 -8.96 17.48 -0.80
C SER A 75 -7.88 16.82 0.04
N GLY A 76 -6.89 16.22 -0.60
CA GLY A 76 -5.75 15.62 0.07
C GLY A 76 -4.47 16.44 -0.10
N THR A 77 -3.59 16.36 0.90
CA THR A 77 -2.25 16.96 0.89
C THR A 77 -1.25 16.02 1.56
N GLY A 78 0.04 16.15 1.22
CA GLY A 78 1.11 15.34 1.83
C GLY A 78 1.19 13.89 1.31
N PHE A 79 0.45 13.55 0.25
CA PHE A 79 0.51 12.24 -0.36
C PHE A 79 1.76 12.07 -1.22
N GLN A 80 2.30 10.86 -1.28
CA GLN A 80 3.38 10.56 -2.21
C GLN A 80 2.82 10.52 -3.64
N SER A 81 3.39 11.32 -4.53
CA SER A 81 3.14 11.27 -5.97
C SER A 81 4.35 10.71 -6.71
N VAL A 82 4.13 9.70 -7.56
CA VAL A 82 5.20 9.00 -8.29
C VAL A 82 4.95 9.12 -9.78
N VAL A 83 5.73 9.95 -10.48
CA VAL A 83 5.63 10.10 -11.94
C VAL A 83 5.89 8.76 -12.62
N ASN A 84 4.97 8.37 -13.51
CA ASN A 84 4.90 7.07 -14.19
C ASN A 84 4.82 5.87 -13.22
N GLY A 85 4.49 6.10 -11.96
CA GLY A 85 4.25 5.04 -10.98
C GLY A 85 3.00 4.26 -11.34
N PHE A 86 2.99 2.96 -11.05
CA PHE A 86 1.81 2.13 -11.24
C PHE A 86 0.73 2.49 -10.21
N GLY A 87 -0.49 2.74 -10.69
CA GLY A 87 -1.64 3.04 -9.83
C GLY A 87 -1.69 4.50 -9.38
N GLY A 88 -1.81 4.68 -8.06
CA GLY A 88 -2.16 5.92 -7.41
C GLY A 88 -2.76 5.63 -6.03
N ILE A 89 -3.86 6.29 -5.69
CA ILE A 89 -4.61 6.06 -4.44
C ILE A 89 -6.07 5.72 -4.73
N TYR A 90 -6.62 4.76 -3.99
CA TYR A 90 -8.06 4.67 -3.81
C TYR A 90 -8.47 5.56 -2.65
N VAL A 91 -9.54 6.32 -2.85
CA VAL A 91 -10.23 7.11 -1.83
C VAL A 91 -11.59 6.46 -1.65
N LEU A 92 -11.89 6.05 -0.42
CA LEU A 92 -12.99 5.16 -0.07
C LEU A 92 -13.74 5.72 1.14
N PHE A 93 -15.03 5.44 1.28
CA PHE A 93 -15.76 5.68 2.52
C PHE A 93 -16.00 4.36 3.27
N GLY A 94 -15.66 4.31 4.55
CA GLY A 94 -15.93 3.13 5.35
C GLY A 94 -15.32 3.10 6.73
N TRP A 95 -15.10 1.90 7.25
CA TRP A 95 -14.66 1.62 8.62
C TRP A 95 -13.27 0.98 8.64
N VAL A 96 -12.52 1.24 9.72
CA VAL A 96 -11.24 0.60 10.03
C VAL A 96 -11.25 0.04 11.46
N SER A 97 -10.54 -1.07 11.67
CA SER A 97 -10.48 -1.81 12.94
C SER A 97 -9.69 -1.14 14.07
N GLY A 98 -9.00 -0.03 13.78
CA GLY A 98 -8.08 0.65 14.70
C GLY A 98 -6.65 0.61 14.17
N PRO A 99 -5.64 0.91 15.00
CA PRO A 99 -4.24 0.94 14.57
C PRO A 99 -3.78 -0.36 13.89
N GLY A 100 -3.02 -0.25 12.79
CA GLY A 100 -2.54 -1.41 12.02
C GLY A 100 -3.54 -1.94 11.00
N TRP A 101 -4.64 -1.20 10.75
CA TRP A 101 -5.62 -1.55 9.72
C TRP A 101 -5.04 -1.45 8.31
N GLU A 102 -3.95 -0.71 8.15
CA GLU A 102 -3.41 -0.30 6.86
C GLU A 102 -2.86 -1.50 6.07
N PRO A 103 -3.02 -1.55 4.74
CA PRO A 103 -2.44 -2.61 3.91
C PRO A 103 -0.92 -2.76 4.04
N SER A 104 -0.18 -1.65 4.21
CA SER A 104 1.27 -1.68 4.47
C SER A 104 1.64 -2.34 5.80
N GLN A 105 0.72 -2.36 6.75
CA GLN A 105 0.87 -3.02 8.06
C GLN A 105 0.27 -4.44 8.09
N GLY A 106 -0.19 -4.94 6.95
CA GLY A 106 -0.75 -6.29 6.82
C GLY A 106 -2.27 -6.34 6.95
N GLY A 107 -2.96 -5.19 7.00
CA GLY A 107 -4.40 -5.15 7.00
C GLY A 107 -5.04 -5.69 5.71
N ILE A 108 -6.24 -6.26 5.85
CA ILE A 108 -6.97 -6.96 4.79
C ILE A 108 -8.41 -6.42 4.71
N THR A 109 -8.89 -6.14 3.50
CA THR A 109 -10.30 -5.80 3.23
C THR A 109 -11.23 -6.89 3.79
N GLY A 110 -12.33 -6.47 4.44
CA GLY A 110 -13.30 -7.37 5.04
C GLY A 110 -12.97 -7.77 6.49
N SER A 111 -11.72 -7.63 6.92
CA SER A 111 -11.30 -7.90 8.30
C SER A 111 -10.84 -6.65 9.02
N ASN A 112 -9.84 -5.95 8.47
CA ASN A 112 -9.22 -4.80 9.12
C ASN A 112 -9.82 -3.47 8.66
N TYR A 113 -10.38 -3.43 7.46
CA TYR A 113 -11.11 -2.29 6.93
C TYR A 113 -12.21 -2.77 5.96
N ARG A 114 -13.29 -2.00 5.88
CA ARG A 114 -14.46 -2.25 5.03
C ARG A 114 -14.92 -0.93 4.44
N TYR A 115 -15.40 -0.93 3.20
CA TYR A 115 -15.83 0.27 2.51
C TYR A 115 -17.05 0.01 1.63
N VAL A 116 -17.71 1.09 1.23
CA VAL A 116 -18.85 1.04 0.31
C VAL A 116 -18.35 0.57 -1.07
N PRO A 117 -18.84 -0.56 -1.61
CA PRO A 117 -18.46 -1.00 -2.93
C PRO A 117 -19.00 -0.04 -3.99
N ASP A 118 -18.28 0.09 -5.10
CA ASP A 118 -18.72 0.83 -6.28
C ASP A 118 -18.68 -0.09 -7.51
N ASP A 119 -19.46 0.24 -8.53
CA ASP A 119 -19.43 -0.46 -9.82
C ASP A 119 -18.18 -0.02 -10.59
N GLU A 120 -17.24 -0.94 -10.85
CA GLU A 120 -16.00 -0.62 -11.55
C GLU A 120 -16.22 -0.22 -13.02
N VAL A 121 -17.34 -0.63 -13.62
CA VAL A 121 -17.70 -0.33 -15.01
C VAL A 121 -18.47 0.98 -15.10
N ASN A 122 -19.40 1.23 -14.17
CA ASN A 122 -20.24 2.43 -14.13
C ASN A 122 -20.22 3.08 -12.73
N PRO A 123 -19.07 3.64 -12.30
CA PRO A 123 -18.92 4.13 -10.93
C PRO A 123 -19.86 5.29 -10.66
N VAL A 124 -20.50 5.27 -9.50
CA VAL A 124 -21.40 6.34 -9.03
C VAL A 124 -20.73 7.23 -7.96
N GLY A 125 -19.46 6.99 -7.68
CA GLY A 125 -18.62 7.84 -6.84
C GLY A 125 -18.56 7.41 -5.38
N TYR A 126 -18.86 6.15 -5.07
CA TYR A 126 -18.63 5.56 -3.74
C TYR A 126 -17.15 5.22 -3.52
N ALA A 127 -16.42 4.95 -4.59
CA ALA A 127 -14.98 4.72 -4.58
C ALA A 127 -14.31 5.51 -5.71
N ASN A 128 -13.27 6.27 -5.37
CA ASN A 128 -12.53 7.06 -6.34
C ASN A 128 -11.11 6.57 -6.48
N PHE A 129 -10.66 6.38 -7.71
CA PHE A 129 -9.27 6.17 -8.07
C PHE A 129 -8.65 7.49 -8.50
N VAL A 130 -7.71 8.00 -7.70
CA VAL A 130 -6.88 9.15 -8.05
C VAL A 130 -5.52 8.64 -8.52
N THR A 131 -5.24 8.80 -9.81
CA THR A 131 -4.05 8.21 -10.44
C THR A 131 -2.79 8.98 -10.15
N PHE A 132 -1.63 8.31 -10.15
CA PHE A 132 -0.36 9.01 -10.27
C PHE A 132 -0.18 9.63 -11.66
N PRO A 133 0.61 10.72 -11.77
CA PRO A 133 0.85 11.38 -13.03
C PRO A 133 1.60 10.47 -14.00
N GLY A 134 0.99 10.21 -15.17
CA GLY A 134 1.56 9.33 -16.19
C GLY A 134 1.48 7.83 -15.88
N SER A 135 0.68 7.41 -14.88
CA SER A 135 0.46 5.99 -14.58
C SER A 135 -0.11 5.23 -15.78
N SER A 136 0.32 3.98 -15.96
CA SER A 136 -0.26 3.08 -16.97
C SER A 136 -1.71 2.70 -16.70
N THR A 137 -2.22 2.92 -15.48
CA THR A 137 -3.62 2.65 -15.11
C THR A 137 -4.49 3.89 -15.14
N ALA A 138 -3.96 5.06 -15.51
CA ALA A 138 -4.65 6.35 -15.46
C ALA A 138 -5.99 6.37 -16.23
N TYR A 139 -6.16 5.50 -17.25
CA TYR A 139 -7.41 5.39 -18.00
C TYR A 139 -8.63 5.00 -17.15
N ALA A 140 -8.42 4.39 -15.98
CA ALA A 140 -9.47 3.99 -15.06
C ALA A 140 -9.78 5.05 -13.99
N ALA A 141 -9.08 6.19 -14.01
CA ALA A 141 -9.22 7.21 -12.98
C ALA A 141 -10.57 7.93 -13.08
N ASN A 142 -11.38 7.80 -12.05
CA ASN A 142 -12.62 8.55 -11.83
C ASN A 142 -12.47 9.63 -10.74
N GLY A 143 -11.35 9.62 -10.00
CA GLY A 143 -11.07 10.56 -8.91
C GLY A 143 -10.16 11.74 -9.28
N GLY A 144 -9.61 11.76 -10.49
CA GLY A 144 -8.63 12.74 -10.95
C GLY A 144 -7.19 12.22 -10.89
N GLU A 145 -6.22 13.14 -10.95
CA GLU A 145 -4.79 12.84 -10.92
C GLU A 145 -4.12 13.53 -9.72
N LEU A 146 -3.19 12.82 -9.07
CA LEU A 146 -2.36 13.32 -7.98
C LEU A 146 -1.34 14.31 -8.53
N ALA A 147 -1.31 15.53 -8.01
CA ALA A 147 -0.30 16.50 -8.37
C ALA A 147 1.09 16.08 -7.87
N ALA A 148 2.14 16.62 -8.48
CA ALA A 148 3.53 16.32 -8.14
C ALA A 148 3.90 16.72 -6.69
N ASP A 149 3.18 17.70 -6.12
CA ASP A 149 3.35 18.15 -4.73
C ASP A 149 2.55 17.32 -3.71
N GLY A 150 1.90 16.25 -4.15
CA GLY A 150 1.12 15.38 -3.27
C GLY A 150 -0.29 15.89 -2.97
N THR A 151 -0.76 16.90 -3.69
CA THR A 151 -2.14 17.39 -3.57
C THR A 151 -3.08 16.68 -4.54
N TRP A 152 -4.35 16.57 -4.16
CA TRP A 152 -5.42 16.08 -5.01
C TRP A 152 -6.78 16.57 -4.52
N SER A 153 -7.80 16.51 -5.37
CA SER A 153 -9.18 16.80 -4.98
C SER A 153 -10.18 15.96 -5.76
N THR A 154 -11.25 15.52 -5.11
CA THR A 154 -12.32 14.77 -5.76
C THR A 154 -13.67 15.00 -5.06
N THR A 155 -14.75 14.45 -5.61
CA THR A 155 -16.05 14.34 -4.95
C THR A 155 -16.36 12.88 -4.63
N MET A 156 -17.07 12.63 -3.54
CA MET A 156 -17.43 11.28 -3.11
C MET A 156 -18.87 11.25 -2.63
N SER A 157 -19.61 10.23 -3.03
CA SER A 157 -20.94 9.93 -2.56
C SER A 157 -20.84 9.10 -1.28
N VAL A 158 -21.60 9.44 -0.24
CA VAL A 158 -21.77 8.64 0.98
C VAL A 158 -23.25 8.24 1.08
N PRO A 159 -23.58 6.94 0.99
CA PRO A 159 -24.98 6.48 0.86
C PRO A 159 -25.81 6.65 2.14
N GLY A 160 -25.17 6.87 3.28
CA GLY A 160 -25.77 6.93 4.61
C GLY A 160 -24.89 6.24 5.65
N ALA A 161 -25.37 6.12 6.88
CA ALA A 161 -24.60 5.56 7.99
C ALA A 161 -24.55 4.03 8.01
N VAL A 162 -25.39 3.35 7.24
CA VAL A 162 -25.44 1.88 7.19
C VAL A 162 -25.30 1.42 5.74
N PHE A 163 -24.37 0.51 5.48
CA PHE A 163 -24.13 -0.02 4.15
C PHE A 163 -23.61 -1.47 4.19
N THR A 164 -23.77 -2.17 3.06
CA THR A 164 -23.16 -3.49 2.84
C THR A 164 -21.80 -3.31 2.20
N SER A 165 -20.75 -3.83 2.83
CA SER A 165 -19.41 -3.96 2.24
C SER A 165 -19.20 -5.37 1.70
N LEU A 166 -18.18 -5.54 0.85
CA LEU A 166 -17.70 -6.85 0.40
C LEU A 166 -16.29 -7.10 0.96
N ASP A 167 -15.98 -8.36 1.28
CA ASP A 167 -14.60 -8.80 1.47
C ASP A 167 -13.93 -9.13 0.13
N ARG A 168 -12.71 -9.68 0.17
CA ARG A 168 -11.94 -9.99 -1.05
C ARG A 168 -12.52 -11.15 -1.83
N GLU A 169 -13.26 -12.04 -1.18
CA GLU A 169 -13.95 -13.18 -1.77
C GLU A 169 -15.35 -12.79 -2.27
N GLY A 170 -15.78 -11.54 -2.06
CA GLY A 170 -17.10 -11.03 -2.45
C GLY A 170 -18.20 -11.36 -1.45
N ASN A 171 -17.88 -11.81 -0.24
CA ASN A 171 -18.89 -12.06 0.78
C ASN A 171 -19.38 -10.73 1.37
N PRO A 172 -20.69 -10.56 1.53
CA PRO A 172 -21.25 -9.34 2.11
C PRO A 172 -21.03 -9.29 3.62
N GLY A 173 -20.87 -8.08 4.15
CA GLY A 173 -21.09 -7.81 5.58
C GLY A 173 -21.51 -6.37 5.81
N GLU A 174 -22.33 -6.18 6.84
CA GLU A 174 -22.89 -4.88 7.18
C GLU A 174 -21.88 -4.03 7.97
N VAL A 175 -21.83 -2.74 7.67
CA VAL A 175 -21.16 -1.72 8.48
C VAL A 175 -22.20 -0.72 8.93
N ASN A 176 -22.25 -0.46 10.25
CA ASN A 176 -23.13 0.54 10.85
C ASN A 176 -22.28 1.62 11.54
N CYS A 177 -22.10 2.74 10.84
CA CYS A 177 -21.30 3.88 11.28
C CYS A 177 -21.90 4.66 12.46
N LEU A 178 -23.11 4.32 12.91
CA LEU A 178 -23.67 4.82 14.16
C LEU A 178 -23.18 4.02 15.37
N GLN A 179 -22.54 2.86 15.13
CA GLN A 179 -21.97 1.98 16.17
C GLN A 179 -20.44 1.93 16.11
N VAL A 180 -19.85 2.23 14.95
CA VAL A 180 -18.39 2.25 14.75
C VAL A 180 -17.96 3.55 14.08
N GLN A 181 -16.71 3.96 14.28
CA GLN A 181 -16.18 5.14 13.60
C GLN A 181 -15.93 4.84 12.11
N CYS A 182 -16.71 5.45 11.23
CA CYS A 182 -16.43 5.48 9.80
C CYS A 182 -15.70 6.75 9.39
N GLY A 183 -15.19 6.78 8.17
CA GLY A 183 -14.42 7.89 7.64
C GLY A 183 -13.96 7.67 6.21
N ILE A 184 -13.20 8.64 5.72
CA ILE A 184 -12.50 8.54 4.45
C ILE A 184 -11.22 7.75 4.65
N ILE A 185 -11.10 6.65 3.90
CA ILE A 185 -9.94 5.78 3.84
C ILE A 185 -9.19 6.11 2.56
N THR A 186 -7.88 6.30 2.66
CA THR A 186 -7.00 6.24 1.48
C THR A 186 -6.12 5.01 1.57
N VAL A 187 -5.92 4.32 0.46
CA VAL A 187 -4.98 3.20 0.33
C VAL A 187 -4.31 3.24 -1.04
N GLY A 188 -3.16 2.58 -1.20
CA GLY A 188 -2.55 2.46 -2.52
C GLY A 188 -3.46 1.69 -3.51
N ALA A 189 -3.56 2.19 -4.73
CA ALA A 189 -4.41 1.61 -5.75
C ALA A 189 -3.85 0.29 -6.30
N HIS A 190 -4.72 -0.56 -6.86
CA HIS A 190 -4.38 -1.82 -7.51
C HIS A 190 -3.47 -2.76 -6.68
N GLY A 191 -3.66 -2.75 -5.35
CA GLY A 191 -2.93 -3.62 -4.42
C GLY A 191 -1.53 -3.13 -4.04
N VAL A 192 -1.14 -1.92 -4.45
CA VAL A 192 0.11 -1.31 -3.99
C VAL A 192 -0.02 -0.97 -2.51
N LYS A 193 0.89 -1.51 -1.70
CA LYS A 193 1.02 -1.16 -0.29
C LYS A 193 1.91 0.07 -0.16
N ASN A 194 1.38 1.16 0.42
CA ASN A 194 2.14 2.40 0.53
C ASN A 194 1.69 3.19 1.76
N ALA A 195 2.47 3.11 2.84
CA ALA A 195 2.19 3.82 4.08
C ALA A 195 2.11 5.35 3.91
N ASN A 196 2.77 5.93 2.90
CA ASN A 196 2.70 7.38 2.64
C ASN A 196 1.36 7.82 2.05
N ASN A 197 0.56 6.87 1.56
CA ASN A 197 -0.73 7.11 0.92
C ASN A 197 -1.89 6.47 1.69
N GLU A 198 -1.62 5.91 2.87
CA GLU A 198 -2.59 5.23 3.71
C GLU A 198 -3.01 6.16 4.85
N THR A 199 -4.27 6.60 4.84
CA THR A 199 -4.81 7.54 5.83
C THR A 199 -6.23 7.17 6.21
N PHE A 200 -6.65 7.57 7.40
CA PHE A 200 -8.04 7.51 7.83
C PHE A 200 -8.47 8.85 8.40
N THR A 201 -9.49 9.45 7.79
CA THR A 201 -10.07 10.73 8.24
C THR A 201 -11.50 10.47 8.73
N PRO A 202 -11.76 10.58 10.05
CA PRO A 202 -13.07 10.32 10.62
C PRO A 202 -14.17 11.21 10.02
N VAL A 203 -15.36 10.64 9.83
CA VAL A 203 -16.59 11.36 9.47
C VAL A 203 -17.64 11.08 10.53
N SER A 204 -18.27 12.15 11.03
CA SER A 204 -19.39 12.07 11.97
C SER A 204 -20.72 12.13 11.23
N PHE A 205 -21.78 11.64 11.86
CA PHE A 205 -23.12 11.68 11.27
C PHE A 205 -24.00 12.69 12.00
N THR A 206 -24.65 13.56 11.22
CA THR A 206 -25.63 14.54 11.70
C THR A 206 -26.74 14.66 10.67
N ASP A 207 -27.94 14.97 11.11
CA ASP A 207 -29.03 15.26 10.18
C ASP A 207 -28.70 16.55 9.41
N LEU A 208 -28.50 16.41 8.10
CA LEU A 208 -28.10 17.49 7.20
C LEU A 208 -29.29 18.18 6.52
N TYR A 209 -30.47 17.58 6.64
CA TYR A 209 -31.71 17.99 5.98
C TYR A 209 -32.82 18.35 6.98
N GLY A 210 -32.66 17.99 8.25
CA GLY A 210 -33.55 18.31 9.37
C GLY A 210 -33.28 19.67 9.99
N ASP A 211 -33.62 20.74 9.28
CA ASP A 211 -34.28 21.95 9.82
C ASP A 211 -34.70 22.89 8.67
N THR A 212 -35.32 22.35 7.61
CA THR A 212 -36.12 23.21 6.74
C THR A 212 -37.37 23.59 7.51
N GLY A 213 -37.27 24.65 8.31
CA GLY A 213 -38.37 25.21 9.05
C GLY A 213 -39.56 25.54 8.14
N VAL A 214 -40.45 24.56 7.97
CA VAL A 214 -41.88 24.81 7.74
C VAL A 214 -42.52 24.95 9.12
N ALA A 215 -42.01 25.88 9.91
CA ALA A 215 -42.75 26.44 11.02
C ALA A 215 -43.84 27.35 10.43
N GLY A 216 -45.01 26.78 10.14
CA GLY A 216 -46.18 27.57 9.75
C GLY A 216 -47.18 26.92 8.80
N ALA A 217 -47.73 25.76 9.14
CA ALA A 217 -49.08 25.37 8.69
C ALA A 217 -49.75 24.40 9.68
N SER A 218 -49.80 24.78 10.95
CA SER A 218 -50.88 24.28 11.82
C SER A 218 -52.07 25.22 11.64
N GLY A 219 -53.17 24.68 11.09
CA GLY A 219 -54.48 25.32 11.13
C GLY A 219 -54.98 25.97 9.84
N ALA A 220 -55.16 25.21 8.76
CA ALA A 220 -56.22 25.49 7.79
C ALA A 220 -57.08 24.24 7.62
N VAL A 221 -58.17 24.19 8.39
CA VAL A 221 -59.29 23.28 8.13
C VAL A 221 -59.84 23.64 6.75
N LEU A 222 -59.62 22.79 5.76
CA LEU A 222 -60.36 22.83 4.50
C LEU A 222 -61.83 22.44 4.80
N PRO A 223 -62.84 23.21 4.36
CA PRO A 223 -64.22 22.80 4.48
C PRO A 223 -64.48 21.56 3.61
N ALA A 224 -65.39 20.70 4.10
CA ALA A 224 -65.82 19.48 3.43
C ALA A 224 -66.23 19.75 1.96
N PRO A 225 -65.82 18.89 1.01
CA PRO A 225 -66.30 19.01 -0.37
C PRO A 225 -67.80 18.72 -0.39
N ALA A 226 -68.54 19.71 -0.92
CA ALA A 226 -69.92 19.53 -1.33
C ALA A 226 -70.02 18.42 -2.39
N GLU A 227 -71.08 17.62 -2.23
CA GLU A 227 -71.61 16.61 -3.13
C GLU A 227 -71.43 16.99 -4.61
N LEU A 228 -70.52 16.31 -5.30
CA LEU A 228 -70.36 16.40 -6.75
C LEU A 228 -71.19 15.29 -7.40
N VAL A 229 -72.11 15.75 -8.24
CA VAL A 229 -72.98 14.97 -9.11
C VAL A 229 -72.18 13.95 -9.92
N GLU A 230 -72.69 12.72 -9.91
CA GLU A 230 -72.19 11.55 -10.63
C GLU A 230 -72.18 11.80 -12.16
N VAL A 231 -71.00 11.77 -12.78
CA VAL A 231 -70.82 11.74 -14.24
C VAL A 231 -70.52 10.30 -14.63
N PRO A 232 -71.21 9.71 -15.62
CA PRO A 232 -71.07 8.28 -15.91
C PRO A 232 -69.69 7.92 -16.48
N VAL A 233 -69.12 6.86 -15.90
CA VAL A 233 -67.86 6.20 -16.30
C VAL A 233 -68.00 5.58 -17.70
N PRO A 234 -67.13 5.89 -18.68
CA PRO A 234 -67.03 5.06 -19.87
C PRO A 234 -66.28 3.76 -19.56
N THR A 235 -66.92 2.65 -19.89
CA THR A 235 -66.43 1.28 -19.88
C THR A 235 -65.07 1.15 -20.58
N PRO A 236 -64.06 0.47 -20.01
CA PRO A 236 -62.84 0.14 -20.77
C PRO A 236 -63.16 -0.95 -21.81
N SER A 237 -63.06 -0.58 -23.09
CA SER A 237 -63.01 -1.53 -24.19
C SER A 237 -61.67 -2.26 -24.20
N SER A 238 -61.72 -3.58 -24.12
CA SER A 238 -60.59 -4.48 -24.36
C SER A 238 -59.99 -4.22 -25.75
N THR A 239 -58.73 -3.81 -25.78
CA THR A 239 -57.95 -3.75 -27.03
C THR A 239 -57.13 -5.02 -27.14
N THR A 240 -57.53 -5.87 -28.08
CA THR A 240 -56.79 -7.05 -28.54
C THR A 240 -55.50 -6.58 -29.21
N ILE A 241 -54.34 -6.96 -28.68
CA ILE A 241 -53.06 -6.84 -29.39
C ILE A 241 -52.92 -8.05 -30.30
N THR A 242 -52.91 -7.79 -31.60
CA THR A 242 -52.59 -8.72 -32.67
C THR A 242 -51.11 -9.11 -32.59
N GLU A 243 -50.82 -10.42 -32.52
CA GLU A 243 -49.51 -10.98 -32.83
C GLU A 243 -49.16 -10.67 -34.29
N GLU A 244 -48.25 -9.72 -34.52
CA GLU A 244 -47.54 -9.61 -35.78
C GLU A 244 -46.18 -10.30 -35.63
N LYS A 245 -46.11 -11.49 -36.21
CA LYS A 245 -44.91 -12.30 -36.40
C LYS A 245 -43.93 -11.54 -37.29
N THR A 246 -43.00 -10.81 -36.70
CA THR A 246 -41.82 -10.31 -37.39
C THR A 246 -40.76 -11.41 -37.47
N GLU A 247 -40.50 -11.85 -38.69
CA GLU A 247 -39.46 -12.78 -39.07
C GLU A 247 -38.08 -12.20 -38.75
N VAL A 248 -37.33 -12.84 -37.85
CA VAL A 248 -35.96 -12.45 -37.50
C VAL A 248 -35.04 -12.89 -38.64
N VAL A 249 -34.60 -11.93 -39.45
CA VAL A 249 -33.41 -12.10 -40.30
C VAL A 249 -32.21 -12.27 -39.39
N GLN A 250 -31.58 -13.45 -39.46
CA GLN A 250 -30.29 -13.73 -38.83
C GLN A 250 -29.22 -12.75 -39.35
N ALA A 251 -28.89 -11.75 -38.54
CA ALA A 251 -27.63 -11.05 -38.67
C ALA A 251 -26.55 -11.91 -37.99
N LYS A 252 -25.60 -12.36 -38.82
CA LYS A 252 -24.40 -13.10 -38.43
C LYS A 252 -23.67 -12.34 -37.32
N ALA A 253 -23.53 -12.98 -36.16
CA ALA A 253 -22.73 -12.50 -35.05
C ALA A 253 -21.29 -12.22 -35.54
N ALA A 254 -20.82 -11.00 -35.29
CA ALA A 254 -19.40 -10.71 -35.34
C ALA A 254 -18.76 -11.34 -34.10
N GLU A 255 -17.78 -12.22 -34.31
CA GLU A 255 -16.95 -12.81 -33.25
C GLU A 255 -16.28 -11.70 -32.45
N SER A 256 -16.66 -11.55 -31.18
CA SER A 256 -15.96 -10.72 -30.20
C SER A 256 -14.63 -11.39 -29.85
N GLY A 257 -13.56 -10.60 -29.78
CA GLY A 257 -12.17 -11.04 -29.57
C GLY A 257 -11.84 -11.70 -28.23
N ASP A 258 -12.84 -12.11 -27.45
CA ASP A 258 -12.68 -12.71 -26.12
C ASP A 258 -12.31 -14.20 -26.19
N GLU A 259 -12.79 -14.96 -27.19
CA GLU A 259 -12.38 -16.37 -27.38
C GLU A 259 -10.91 -16.49 -27.81
N GLN A 260 -10.41 -15.52 -28.59
CA GLN A 260 -9.02 -15.53 -29.04
C GLN A 260 -8.06 -15.22 -27.88
N LEU A 261 -8.45 -14.34 -26.95
CA LEU A 261 -7.63 -13.99 -25.79
C LEU A 261 -7.55 -15.15 -24.79
N ILE A 262 -8.66 -15.86 -24.57
CA ILE A 262 -8.68 -17.09 -23.73
C ILE A 262 -7.83 -18.19 -24.38
N GLY A 263 -7.90 -18.35 -25.71
CA GLY A 263 -7.04 -19.27 -26.45
C GLY A 263 -5.55 -18.95 -26.32
N ILE A 264 -5.17 -17.66 -26.42
CA ILE A 264 -3.78 -17.21 -26.28
C ILE A 264 -3.27 -17.43 -24.85
N LEU A 265 -4.06 -17.10 -23.83
CA LEU A 265 -3.71 -17.32 -22.42
C LEU A 265 -3.49 -18.80 -22.09
N LEU A 266 -4.33 -19.69 -22.63
CA LEU A 266 -4.16 -21.14 -22.46
C LEU A 266 -2.87 -21.65 -23.13
N TRP A 267 -2.53 -21.16 -24.33
CA TRP A 267 -1.27 -21.52 -25.00
C TRP A 267 -0.03 -20.99 -24.28
N VAL A 268 -0.11 -19.80 -23.66
CA VAL A 268 0.99 -19.25 -22.84
C VAL A 268 1.20 -20.09 -21.58
N ILE A 269 0.14 -20.50 -20.89
CA ILE A 269 0.24 -21.36 -19.70
C ILE A 269 0.85 -22.73 -20.05
N VAL A 270 0.41 -23.34 -21.16
CA VAL A 270 0.99 -24.61 -21.65
C VAL A 270 2.45 -24.43 -22.06
N GLY A 271 2.79 -23.34 -22.76
CA GLY A 271 4.16 -23.04 -23.19
C GLY A 271 5.13 -22.81 -22.03
N VAL A 272 4.72 -22.06 -21.01
CA VAL A 272 5.52 -21.83 -19.80
C VAL A 272 5.68 -23.13 -19.01
N GLY A 273 4.62 -23.93 -18.90
CA GLY A 273 4.69 -25.25 -18.25
C GLY A 273 5.70 -26.19 -18.90
N VAL A 274 5.72 -26.27 -20.24
CA VAL A 274 6.69 -27.10 -20.99
C VAL A 274 8.13 -26.59 -20.81
N LEU A 275 8.35 -25.27 -20.77
CA LEU A 275 9.68 -24.70 -20.54
C LEU A 275 10.22 -25.02 -19.13
N VAL A 276 9.38 -24.92 -18.11
CA VAL A 276 9.78 -25.22 -16.72
C VAL A 276 10.12 -26.71 -16.57
N VAL A 277 9.29 -27.61 -17.12
CA VAL A 277 9.57 -29.06 -17.10
C VAL A 277 10.85 -29.39 -17.87
N GLY A 278 11.06 -28.75 -19.03
CA GLY A 278 12.29 -28.90 -19.81
C GLY A 278 13.54 -28.44 -19.06
N ALA A 279 13.48 -27.30 -18.36
CA ALA A 279 14.59 -26.77 -17.57
C ALA A 279 14.92 -27.69 -16.38
N ILE A 280 13.90 -28.23 -15.70
CA ILE A 280 14.09 -29.19 -14.60
C ILE A 280 14.72 -30.49 -15.14
N ALA A 281 14.21 -31.02 -16.25
CA ALA A 281 14.78 -32.22 -16.87
C ALA A 281 16.24 -32.01 -17.31
N PHE A 282 16.56 -30.83 -17.85
CA PHE A 282 17.93 -30.47 -18.22
C PHE A 282 18.86 -30.37 -17.01
N LEU A 283 18.41 -29.76 -15.92
CA LEU A 283 19.19 -29.68 -14.67
C LEU A 283 19.44 -31.06 -14.07
N VAL A 284 18.42 -31.92 -14.04
CA VAL A 284 18.57 -33.32 -13.58
C VAL A 284 19.56 -34.06 -14.48
N TRP A 285 19.48 -33.91 -15.80
CA TRP A 285 20.41 -34.52 -16.74
C TRP A 285 21.85 -33.99 -16.58
N ALA A 286 22.04 -32.69 -16.37
CA ALA A 286 23.34 -32.07 -16.14
C ALA A 286 23.98 -32.59 -14.83
N VAL A 287 23.21 -32.75 -13.76
CA VAL A 287 23.68 -33.32 -12.49
C VAL A 287 24.01 -34.81 -12.65
N LEU A 288 23.19 -35.59 -13.36
CA LEU A 288 23.46 -37.02 -13.56
C LEU A 288 24.66 -37.27 -14.49
N SER A 289 24.85 -36.43 -15.52
CA SER A 289 25.96 -36.54 -16.46
C SER A 289 27.29 -36.11 -15.84
N SER A 290 27.31 -35.09 -14.98
CA SER A 290 28.50 -34.70 -14.21
C SER A 290 28.92 -35.79 -13.22
N ARG A 291 27.98 -36.47 -12.56
CA ARG A 291 28.27 -37.64 -11.70
C ARG A 291 28.85 -38.82 -12.48
N LYS A 292 28.38 -39.08 -13.70
CA LYS A 292 28.96 -40.11 -14.59
C LYS A 292 30.40 -39.76 -15.01
N LYS A 293 30.69 -38.49 -15.32
CA LYS A 293 32.07 -38.05 -15.64
C LYS A 293 33.02 -38.17 -14.45
N ALA A 294 32.54 -37.89 -13.24
CA ALA A 294 33.32 -38.10 -12.01
C ALA A 294 33.63 -39.59 -11.75
N ALA A 295 32.66 -40.48 -12.01
CA ALA A 295 32.86 -41.93 -11.88
C ALA A 295 33.85 -42.50 -12.91
N VAL A 296 33.87 -41.97 -14.14
CA VAL A 296 34.85 -42.36 -15.17
C VAL A 296 36.26 -41.88 -14.84
N THR A 297 36.40 -40.72 -14.17
CA THR A 297 37.70 -40.19 -13.74
C THR A 297 38.28 -40.98 -12.56
N LEU A 298 37.44 -41.53 -11.69
CA LEU A 298 37.85 -42.41 -10.60
C LEU A 298 38.08 -43.87 -11.03
N GLY A 299 37.59 -44.28 -12.20
CA GLY A 299 37.80 -45.61 -12.78
C GLY A 299 39.14 -45.79 -13.51
N SER A 300 39.92 -44.73 -13.75
CA SER A 300 41.24 -44.82 -14.39
C SER A 300 42.42 -44.90 -13.41
N LEU A 301 42.16 -44.97 -12.11
CA LEU A 301 43.17 -45.24 -11.09
C LEU A 301 43.11 -46.71 -10.69
N GLN A 302 43.70 -47.56 -11.53
CA GLN A 302 44.07 -48.93 -11.17
C GLN A 302 45.14 -48.88 -10.05
N PRO A 303 45.04 -49.70 -8.99
CA PRO A 303 45.98 -49.67 -7.87
C PRO A 303 47.28 -50.39 -8.24
N GLY A 304 48.40 -49.66 -8.24
CA GLY A 304 49.74 -50.20 -8.43
C GLY A 304 50.62 -49.99 -7.19
N ASN A 305 51.02 -51.11 -6.58
CA ASN A 305 52.11 -51.33 -5.63
C ASN A 305 52.15 -50.54 -4.30
N VAL A 306 51.81 -51.27 -3.23
CA VAL A 306 52.19 -50.97 -1.84
C VAL A 306 53.66 -51.36 -1.66
N ASP A 307 54.52 -50.37 -1.43
CA ASP A 307 55.89 -50.58 -0.95
C ASP A 307 55.87 -50.79 0.57
N THR A 308 56.49 -51.87 1.03
CA THR A 308 56.52 -52.30 2.43
C THR A 308 57.92 -52.08 3.00
N SER A 309 58.17 -50.88 3.52
CA SER A 309 59.38 -50.60 4.29
C SER A 309 59.03 -50.27 5.75
N PRO A 310 59.72 -50.88 6.74
CA PRO A 310 59.41 -50.70 8.16
C PRO A 310 59.95 -49.37 8.73
N PRO A 311 59.36 -48.85 9.82
CA PRO A 311 59.76 -47.59 10.42
C PRO A 311 61.08 -47.71 11.22
N VAL A 312 61.93 -46.69 11.09
CA VAL A 312 63.17 -46.50 11.84
C VAL A 312 62.85 -45.97 13.26
N PRO A 313 63.47 -46.51 14.33
CA PRO A 313 63.20 -46.06 15.69
C PRO A 313 63.89 -44.74 16.02
N ALA A 314 63.22 -43.91 16.83
CA ALA A 314 63.69 -42.63 17.33
C ALA A 314 64.74 -42.80 18.44
N SER A 315 65.85 -42.08 18.34
CA SER A 315 66.85 -41.91 19.39
C SER A 315 66.63 -40.60 20.15
N GLU A 316 66.35 -40.69 21.45
CA GLU A 316 66.58 -39.61 22.42
C GLU A 316 68.07 -39.26 22.50
N PRO A 317 68.45 -38.00 22.83
CA PRO A 317 69.11 -37.83 24.12
C PRO A 317 68.99 -36.46 24.82
N VAL A 318 69.01 -36.56 26.16
CA VAL A 318 69.88 -35.87 27.13
C VAL A 318 69.45 -34.55 27.77
N ASP A 319 69.25 -34.72 29.08
CA ASP A 319 69.12 -33.83 30.22
C ASP A 319 70.37 -32.95 30.46
N ALA A 320 70.16 -31.69 30.86
CA ALA A 320 71.21 -30.80 31.37
C ALA A 320 70.69 -30.10 32.63
N GLY A 321 71.17 -30.57 33.79
CA GLY A 321 70.90 -30.00 35.10
C GLY A 321 71.58 -28.64 35.37
N PRO A 322 71.32 -28.06 36.56
CA PRO A 322 71.59 -26.65 36.85
C PRO A 322 72.98 -26.41 37.44
N THR A 323 73.49 -25.19 37.31
CA THR A 323 74.72 -24.71 37.97
C THR A 323 74.42 -23.68 39.06
N PRO A 324 75.26 -23.60 40.12
CA PRO A 324 75.10 -22.72 41.28
C PRO A 324 75.47 -21.25 41.04
#